data_AF-N2B6U9-F1
#
_entry.id   AF-N2B6U9-F1
#
_cell.length_a   1.000
_cell.length_b   1.000
_cell.length_c   1.000
_cell.angle_alpha   90.00
_cell.angle_beta   90.00
_cell.angle_gamma   90.00
#
_symmetry.space_group_name_H-M   'P 1'
#
loop_
_entity.id
_entity.type
_entity.pdbx_description
1 polymer ?
#
loop_
_entity_poly.entity_id
_entity_poly.type
_entity_poly.pdbx_seq_one_letter_code
_entity_poly.pdbx_strand_id
1 'polypeptide(L)'
;MIAHQKKTLTSQHKPQANDVMSLGKEMFNELVFMDYFDAYEFRNKKNEIFNKVYSVENNVEEKLRFLTGSDCHRWEHYPYSEENEKIEFKFTYIKSLPSFKGLAMAVTDHHRIELENSFYNPNEKYFKEVVVDIDGKENVIPLSKGLNDIIGDNSIGKSLFLYAITDDYKKIDKHLRTGYSKYIDKNRLAFRTTIKETDIFRYNQQGEIRGIFDDDGLKPDKYLSNFYPNTINSDKYRNIVDVEFEKLFDALKDKYAYDADISKLPVFTIPANESTEKSITFIDNVKKIATKEIQNLVDLFEKTVADLNQLITNKELLETDKKHIETSLDMFKMMSEKYTGKLEKLKKENEKINIFNSYLRSYKAKYGRKITDEQAVFSEYVENKELAIESMAELMLKRQKLKKYIPDVAETEVIPETNPVDKYRFVSKLQIEKINNDYIKSILKSVIKRGKNIDTLIITELELKDMIKNYPSEDQITPLEVLKAKINSKLDNDFKIRNTIVEENMDVYDEVSSGFDAQMYFTLLSGEMRDKGIYIIDQPEDHISQRAIKEKVLDQFRRMGQQRQVIMVTHNPQFIVNLDVDNVIYLSKNNGKFTIQSGA
;
A
#
# COMPACT_ATOMS: atom_id res chain seq x y z
N MET A 1 9.35 36.17 38.73
CA MET A 1 9.51 35.84 40.14
C MET A 1 9.96 34.38 40.24
N ILE A 2 11.17 34.15 40.76
CA ILE A 2 11.75 32.81 40.93
C ILE A 2 11.65 32.44 42.41
N ALA A 3 11.08 31.28 42.73
CA ALA A 3 10.92 30.84 44.12
C ALA A 3 12.01 29.84 44.52
N HIS A 4 12.45 29.89 45.78
CA HIS A 4 13.41 28.92 46.30
C HIS A 4 12.76 27.56 46.52
N GLN A 5 13.32 26.51 45.92
CA GLN A 5 12.90 25.12 46.14
C GLN A 5 14.12 24.19 46.09
N LYS A 6 14.90 24.12 47.18
CA LYS A 6 16.22 23.47 47.17
C LYS A 6 16.14 21.94 47.17
N LYS A 7 15.07 21.36 47.72
CA LYS A 7 14.82 19.91 47.74
C LYS A 7 13.82 19.48 46.68
N THR A 8 13.98 18.25 46.19
CA THR A 8 13.03 17.58 45.28
C THR A 8 11.61 17.55 45.84
N LEU A 9 10.62 17.66 44.95
CA LEU A 9 9.20 17.57 45.29
C LEU A 9 8.77 16.17 45.79
N THR A 10 9.56 15.14 45.47
CA THR A 10 9.33 13.74 45.88
C THR A 10 10.11 13.31 47.12
N SER A 11 10.89 14.22 47.73
CA SER A 11 11.70 13.91 48.93
C SER A 11 10.80 13.61 50.14
N GLN A 12 11.02 12.47 50.81
CA GLN A 12 10.36 12.13 52.08
C GLN A 12 10.90 12.89 53.30
N HIS A 13 12.01 13.62 53.14
CA HIS A 13 12.58 14.46 54.21
C HIS A 13 11.84 15.79 54.35
N LYS A 14 11.80 16.34 55.58
CA LYS A 14 11.21 17.66 55.86
C LYS A 14 11.74 18.73 54.87
N PRO A 15 10.86 19.58 54.32
CA PRO A 15 11.24 20.70 53.46
C PRO A 15 12.30 21.59 54.14
N GLN A 16 13.19 22.20 53.36
CA GLN A 16 14.15 23.16 53.92
C GLN A 16 13.41 24.45 54.31
N ALA A 17 13.94 25.19 55.28
CA ALA A 17 13.40 26.51 55.61
C ALA A 17 13.40 27.41 54.35
N ASN A 18 12.27 28.06 54.08
CA ASN A 18 12.02 28.92 52.92
C ASN A 18 11.85 28.19 51.56
N ASP A 19 11.77 26.85 51.52
CA ASP A 19 11.29 26.14 50.32
C ASP A 19 9.79 26.41 50.13
N VAL A 20 9.28 26.54 48.90
CA VAL A 20 7.83 26.68 48.66
C VAL A 20 7.04 25.50 49.25
N MET A 21 7.62 24.29 49.20
CA MET A 21 7.05 23.09 49.84
C MET A 21 6.89 23.19 51.37
N SER A 22 7.50 24.17 52.03
CA SER A 22 7.28 24.43 53.47
C SER A 22 5.85 24.91 53.77
N LEU A 23 5.13 25.43 52.77
CA LEU A 23 3.71 25.82 52.84
C LEU A 23 2.74 24.64 52.81
N GLY A 24 3.23 23.42 52.59
CA GLY A 24 2.42 22.21 52.42
C GLY A 24 2.14 21.87 50.95
N LYS A 25 1.85 20.59 50.68
CA LYS A 25 1.67 20.05 49.33
C LYS A 25 0.46 20.64 48.60
N GLU A 26 -0.65 20.87 49.31
CA GLU A 26 -1.87 21.45 48.72
C GLU A 26 -1.63 22.87 48.23
N MET A 27 -1.07 23.73 49.09
CA MET A 27 -0.72 25.11 48.73
C MET A 27 0.35 25.17 47.62
N PHE A 28 1.36 24.30 47.66
CA PHE A 28 2.34 24.23 46.58
C PHE A 28 1.67 23.91 45.23
N ASN A 29 0.80 22.90 45.20
CA ASN A 29 0.08 22.52 43.98
C ASN A 29 -0.86 23.64 43.51
N GLU A 30 -1.49 24.38 44.42
CA GLU A 30 -2.30 25.55 44.09
C GLU A 30 -1.44 26.65 43.44
N LEU A 31 -0.27 26.95 44.00
CA LEU A 31 0.66 27.95 43.45
C LEU A 31 1.21 27.55 42.07
N VAL A 32 1.51 26.25 41.86
CA VAL A 32 1.87 25.72 40.54
C VAL A 32 0.68 25.79 39.58
N PHE A 33 -0.52 25.42 40.02
CA PHE A 33 -1.72 25.45 39.17
C PHE A 33 -2.05 26.87 38.70
N MET A 34 -1.92 27.85 39.59
CA MET A 34 -2.13 29.28 39.34
C MET A 34 -1.00 29.96 38.55
N ASP A 35 0.10 29.25 38.25
CA ASP A 35 1.31 29.80 37.62
C ASP A 35 1.85 31.04 38.38
N TYR A 36 1.83 30.96 39.72
CA TYR A 36 2.17 32.10 40.58
C TYR A 36 3.65 32.48 40.51
N PHE A 37 4.52 31.51 40.27
CA PHE A 37 5.97 31.70 40.12
C PHE A 37 6.41 31.32 38.71
N ASP A 38 7.26 32.15 38.09
CA ASP A 38 7.74 31.92 36.72
C ASP A 38 8.70 30.72 36.63
N ALA A 39 9.45 30.45 37.71
CA ALA A 39 10.34 29.31 37.84
C ALA A 39 10.68 29.01 39.31
N TYR A 40 11.26 27.84 39.55
CA TYR A 40 11.69 27.36 40.86
C TYR A 40 13.19 27.07 40.83
N GLU A 41 13.90 27.57 41.84
CA GLU A 41 15.35 27.45 41.96
C GLU A 41 15.76 26.17 42.68
N PHE A 42 16.58 25.34 42.02
CA PHE A 42 17.15 24.09 42.55
C PHE A 42 18.68 24.11 42.48
N ARG A 43 19.35 23.61 43.53
CA ARG A 43 20.83 23.65 43.64
C ARG A 43 21.53 22.35 43.23
N ASN A 44 20.83 21.21 43.08
CA ASN A 44 21.48 19.89 43.01
C ASN A 44 20.97 18.96 41.89
N LYS A 45 21.89 18.47 41.04
CA LYS A 45 21.66 17.50 39.95
C LYS A 45 21.07 16.16 40.43
N LYS A 46 21.34 15.73 41.67
CA LYS A 46 20.74 14.50 42.25
C LYS A 46 19.21 14.50 42.18
N ASN A 47 18.61 15.68 42.12
CA ASN A 47 17.17 15.88 42.17
C ASN A 47 16.54 16.13 40.79
N GLU A 48 17.35 16.28 39.73
CA GLU A 48 16.89 16.60 38.38
C GLU A 48 15.92 15.54 37.84
N ILE A 49 16.32 14.26 37.88
CA ILE A 49 15.51 13.16 37.36
C ILE A 49 14.16 13.12 38.08
N PHE A 50 14.18 13.23 39.41
CA PHE A 50 12.96 13.20 40.21
C PHE A 50 12.05 14.41 39.98
N ASN A 51 12.63 15.58 39.74
CA ASN A 51 11.89 16.78 39.38
C ASN A 51 11.27 16.67 37.97
N LYS A 52 12.03 16.17 36.98
CA LYS A 52 11.53 15.88 35.63
C LYS A 52 10.40 14.83 35.67
N VAL A 53 10.61 13.73 36.39
CA VAL A 53 9.59 12.68 36.60
C VAL A 53 8.33 13.25 37.25
N TYR A 54 8.46 14.08 38.29
CA TYR A 54 7.31 14.73 38.91
C TYR A 54 6.55 15.61 37.91
N SER A 55 7.25 16.41 37.11
CA SER A 55 6.60 17.27 36.11
C SER A 55 5.85 16.47 35.05
N VAL A 56 6.45 15.39 34.54
CA VAL A 56 5.86 14.50 33.53
C VAL A 56 4.66 13.74 34.10
N GLU A 57 4.81 13.07 35.25
CA GLU A 57 3.74 12.25 35.84
C GLU A 57 2.50 13.06 36.26
N ASN A 58 2.69 14.34 36.59
CA ASN A 58 1.61 15.23 37.01
C ASN A 58 1.14 16.18 35.89
N ASN A 59 1.66 16.06 34.66
CA ASN A 59 1.34 16.94 33.52
C ASN A 59 1.48 18.45 33.85
N VAL A 60 2.54 18.83 34.57
CA VAL A 60 2.81 20.23 34.97
C VAL A 60 4.07 20.81 34.31
N GLU A 61 4.61 20.17 33.27
CA GLU A 61 5.83 20.61 32.57
C GLU A 61 5.75 22.07 32.07
N GLU A 62 4.57 22.51 31.61
CA GLU A 62 4.35 23.89 31.18
C GLU A 62 4.37 24.92 32.32
N LYS A 63 4.01 24.49 33.54
CA LYS A 63 3.80 25.35 34.71
C LYS A 63 4.96 25.27 35.72
N LEU A 64 5.76 24.21 35.66
CA LEU A 64 6.78 23.91 36.65
C LEU A 64 8.16 23.87 35.99
N ARG A 65 8.82 25.03 36.03
CA ARG A 65 10.11 25.28 35.38
C ARG A 65 11.24 25.33 36.41
N PHE A 66 12.36 24.70 36.11
CA PHE A 66 13.49 24.55 37.04
C PHE A 66 14.70 25.34 36.58
N LEU A 67 15.26 26.17 37.46
CA LEU A 67 16.49 26.94 37.22
C LEU A 67 17.50 26.68 38.33
N THR A 68 18.78 26.81 38.03
CA THR A 68 19.85 26.79 39.03
C THR A 68 20.23 28.21 39.42
N GLY A 69 20.22 28.50 40.72
CA GLY A 69 20.71 29.76 41.26
C GLY A 69 21.98 29.57 42.09
N SER A 70 22.77 30.62 42.16
CA SER A 70 23.94 30.71 43.01
C SER A 70 23.76 31.84 44.01
N ASP A 71 23.87 31.52 45.29
CA ASP A 71 23.86 32.49 46.39
C ASP A 71 25.30 32.98 46.63
N CYS A 72 25.91 33.50 45.57
CA CYS A 72 27.29 33.96 45.54
C CYS A 72 27.33 35.49 45.58
N HIS A 73 27.87 36.05 46.66
CA HIS A 73 27.98 37.49 46.84
C HIS A 73 29.35 38.07 46.41
N ARG A 74 30.27 37.23 45.92
CA ARG A 74 31.64 37.61 45.52
C ARG A 74 32.01 36.99 44.17
N TRP A 75 32.23 37.82 43.16
CA TRP A 75 32.43 37.36 41.79
C TRP A 75 33.64 36.41 41.64
N GLU A 76 34.67 36.61 42.46
CA GLU A 76 35.90 35.82 42.46
C GLU A 76 35.67 34.35 42.79
N HIS A 77 34.56 34.03 43.47
CA HIS A 77 34.21 32.68 43.88
C HIS A 77 32.99 32.13 43.12
N TYR A 78 32.42 32.88 42.17
CA TYR A 78 31.27 32.43 41.38
C TYR A 78 31.59 31.11 40.64
N PRO A 79 30.69 30.10 40.67
CA PRO A 79 29.31 30.10 41.18
C PRO A 79 29.14 29.60 42.64
N TYR A 80 30.18 29.61 43.45
CA TYR A 80 30.17 29.07 44.81
C TYR A 80 29.87 30.13 45.87
N SER A 81 29.20 29.71 46.94
CA SER A 81 28.90 30.61 48.07
C SER A 81 30.13 30.84 48.96
N GLU A 82 31.08 29.89 48.97
CA GLU A 82 32.30 29.93 49.77
C GLU A 82 33.56 29.57 48.94
N GLU A 83 34.71 30.12 49.32
CA GLU A 83 35.99 29.97 48.60
C GLU A 83 36.46 28.50 48.45
N ASN A 84 36.06 27.61 49.36
CA ASN A 84 36.49 26.21 49.41
C ASN A 84 35.35 25.21 49.10
N GLU A 85 34.28 25.63 48.45
CA GLU A 85 33.17 24.74 48.09
C GLU A 85 33.60 23.76 46.98
N LYS A 86 33.67 22.46 47.31
CA LYS A 86 34.07 21.38 46.37
C LYS A 86 32.89 20.71 45.65
N ILE A 87 31.70 21.28 45.74
CA ILE A 87 30.50 20.72 45.12
C ILE A 87 30.49 21.15 43.65
N GLU A 88 30.27 20.24 42.71
CA GLU A 88 30.16 20.61 41.30
C GLU A 88 28.88 21.45 41.08
N PHE A 89 29.03 22.74 40.78
CA PHE A 89 27.91 23.61 40.43
C PHE A 89 27.47 23.35 38.99
N LYS A 90 26.16 23.15 38.78
CA LYS A 90 25.59 22.96 37.45
C LYS A 90 24.89 24.24 37.01
N PHE A 91 25.19 24.66 35.79
CA PHE A 91 24.57 25.81 35.16
C PHE A 91 23.31 25.38 34.43
N THR A 92 22.25 26.18 34.56
CA THR A 92 21.13 26.15 33.63
C THR A 92 21.51 26.89 32.36
N TYR A 93 21.40 26.19 31.23
CA TYR A 93 21.51 26.76 29.90
C TYR A 93 20.13 27.24 29.49
N ILE A 94 20.06 28.46 28.98
CA ILE A 94 18.82 29.09 28.52
C ILE A 94 18.98 29.44 27.05
N LYS A 95 18.07 28.94 26.22
CA LYS A 95 18.02 29.23 24.79
C LYS A 95 17.33 30.58 24.58
N SER A 96 18.11 31.66 24.54
CA SER A 96 17.61 33.02 24.33
C SER A 96 18.66 33.96 23.74
N LEU A 97 18.20 35.10 23.21
CA LEU A 97 19.07 36.23 22.93
C LEU A 97 19.63 36.78 24.26
N PRO A 98 20.90 37.23 24.32
CA PRO A 98 21.55 37.73 25.53
C PRO A 98 21.02 39.12 25.92
N SER A 99 19.74 39.18 26.26
CA SER A 99 19.00 40.38 26.63
C SER A 99 18.00 40.05 27.73
N PHE A 100 17.63 41.03 28.55
CA PHE A 100 16.63 40.82 29.60
C PHE A 100 15.28 40.33 29.05
N LYS A 101 14.86 40.85 27.90
CA LYS A 101 13.62 40.40 27.23
C LYS A 101 13.73 38.96 26.73
N GLY A 102 14.88 38.59 26.16
CA GLY A 102 15.14 37.22 25.72
C GLY A 102 15.10 36.23 26.89
N LEU A 103 15.72 36.58 28.01
CA LEU A 103 15.66 35.80 29.24
C LEU A 103 14.22 35.68 29.77
N ALA A 104 13.49 36.80 29.86
CA ALA A 104 12.11 36.80 30.33
C ALA A 104 11.18 35.93 29.47
N MET A 105 11.33 35.98 28.14
CA MET A 105 10.59 35.10 27.23
C MET A 105 11.01 33.64 27.39
N ALA A 106 12.31 33.35 27.48
CA ALA A 106 12.76 31.96 27.58
C ALA A 106 12.34 31.26 28.87
N VAL A 107 12.16 32.01 29.97
CA VAL A 107 11.63 31.45 31.22
C VAL A 107 10.14 31.10 31.12
N THR A 108 9.41 31.54 30.10
CA THR A 108 8.01 31.15 29.87
C THR A 108 7.83 29.81 29.16
N ASP A 109 8.88 29.26 28.54
CA ASP A 109 8.84 27.97 27.85
C ASP A 109 9.91 27.02 28.40
N HIS A 110 9.46 25.90 28.97
CA HIS A 110 10.37 24.90 29.53
C HIS A 110 11.31 24.26 28.49
N HIS A 111 10.93 24.25 27.20
CA HIS A 111 11.79 23.71 26.12
C HIS A 111 13.04 24.56 25.87
N ARG A 112 13.09 25.78 26.40
CA ARG A 112 14.24 26.69 26.32
C ARG A 112 15.19 26.57 27.51
N ILE A 113 14.93 25.66 28.44
CA ILE A 113 15.69 25.50 29.67
C ILE A 113 16.26 24.08 29.73
N GLU A 114 17.59 23.96 29.75
CA GLU A 114 18.28 22.68 29.91
C GLU A 114 19.38 22.79 30.98
N LEU A 115 19.68 21.68 31.65
CA LEU A 115 20.75 21.63 32.67
C LEU A 115 22.11 21.21 32.10
N GLU A 116 22.14 20.83 30.82
CA GLU A 116 23.33 20.61 30.02
C GLU A 116 23.12 21.32 28.67
N ASN A 117 24.20 21.60 27.93
CA ASN A 117 24.09 22.21 26.60
C ASN A 117 23.65 21.16 25.55
N SER A 118 22.40 20.71 25.64
CA SER A 118 21.83 19.59 24.86
C SER A 118 20.59 19.96 24.05
N PHE A 119 20.38 21.25 23.75
CA PHE A 119 19.24 21.72 22.94
C PHE A 119 19.19 21.13 21.52
N TYR A 120 20.34 20.66 21.02
CA TYR A 120 20.50 20.11 19.68
C TYR A 120 21.33 18.83 19.74
N ASN A 121 21.07 17.89 18.83
CA ASN A 121 21.84 16.67 18.73
C ASN A 121 23.26 16.95 18.20
N PRO A 122 24.34 16.71 18.96
CA PRO A 122 25.69 17.08 18.53
C PRO A 122 26.18 16.30 17.30
N ASN A 123 25.53 15.18 16.98
CA ASN A 123 25.93 14.29 15.88
C ASN A 123 25.08 14.48 14.61
N GLU A 124 24.22 15.49 14.55
CA GLU A 124 23.39 15.77 13.39
C GLU A 124 24.16 16.46 12.27
N LYS A 125 23.68 16.30 11.03
CA LYS A 125 24.19 17.08 9.91
C LYS A 125 23.57 18.48 9.98
N TYR A 126 24.41 19.49 9.80
CA TYR A 126 24.02 20.88 10.01
C TYR A 126 24.61 21.78 8.92
N PHE A 127 23.72 22.45 8.20
CA PHE A 127 24.07 23.49 7.24
C PHE A 127 24.14 24.84 7.96
N LYS A 128 25.34 25.41 8.05
CA LYS A 128 25.65 26.51 8.97
C LYS A 128 25.14 27.87 8.50
N GLU A 129 25.30 28.16 7.23
CA GLU A 129 25.02 29.48 6.68
C GLU A 129 24.76 29.39 5.18
N VAL A 130 23.95 30.33 4.69
CA VAL A 130 23.75 30.57 3.26
C VAL A 130 24.52 31.82 2.88
N VAL A 131 25.49 31.68 1.98
CA VAL A 131 26.19 32.81 1.37
C VAL A 131 25.54 33.10 0.02
N VAL A 132 24.95 34.29 -0.09
CA VAL A 132 24.28 34.75 -1.31
C VAL A 132 24.77 36.15 -1.70
N ASP A 133 25.22 36.26 -2.93
CA ASP A 133 25.54 37.54 -3.55
C ASP A 133 24.24 38.18 -4.04
N ILE A 134 23.98 39.42 -3.61
CA ILE A 134 22.83 40.22 -4.04
C ILE A 134 23.37 41.56 -4.53
N ASP A 135 23.21 41.83 -5.82
CA ASP A 135 23.73 43.04 -6.47
C ASP A 135 25.25 43.25 -6.28
N GLY A 136 26.05 42.19 -6.29
CA GLY A 136 27.51 42.25 -6.11
C GLY A 136 27.95 42.41 -4.66
N LYS A 137 27.02 42.30 -3.69
CA LYS A 137 27.30 42.33 -2.26
C LYS A 137 27.08 40.95 -1.67
N GLU A 138 28.10 40.42 -0.99
CA GLU A 138 27.99 39.18 -0.24
C GLU A 138 27.10 39.38 0.99
N ASN A 139 26.10 38.51 1.15
CA ASN A 139 25.25 38.42 2.32
C ASN A 139 25.41 37.02 2.92
N VAL A 140 25.77 36.97 4.20
CA VAL A 140 25.91 35.73 4.96
C VAL A 140 24.70 35.60 5.87
N ILE A 141 23.93 34.53 5.69
CA ILE A 141 22.68 34.27 6.42
C ILE A 141 22.95 33.09 7.35
N PRO A 142 23.13 33.31 8.67
CA PRO A 142 23.30 32.21 9.60
C PRO A 142 22.02 31.38 9.70
N LEU A 143 22.19 30.07 9.87
CA LEU A 143 21.11 29.14 10.18
C LEU A 143 21.22 28.69 11.65
N SER A 144 20.14 28.17 12.20
CA SER A 144 20.11 27.44 13.46
C SER A 144 20.25 25.94 13.21
N LYS A 145 20.76 25.21 14.20
CA LYS A 145 20.82 23.74 14.19
C LYS A 145 19.44 23.07 14.23
N GLY A 146 18.44 23.72 14.80
CA GLY A 146 17.08 23.21 14.85
C GLY A 146 16.21 23.78 13.74
N LEU A 147 15.25 24.63 14.14
CA LEU A 147 14.17 25.08 13.27
C LEU A 147 14.50 26.41 12.58
N ASN A 148 14.55 26.40 11.26
CA ASN A 148 14.73 27.58 10.43
C ASN A 148 13.49 27.77 9.58
N ASP A 149 12.90 28.96 9.65
CA ASP A 149 11.73 29.30 8.86
C ASP A 149 12.02 30.45 7.90
N ILE A 150 11.56 30.32 6.65
CA ILE A 150 11.73 31.31 5.59
C ILE A 150 10.37 31.90 5.25
N ILE A 151 10.22 33.19 5.54
CA ILE A 151 8.99 33.95 5.37
C ILE A 151 9.18 35.13 4.43
N GLY A 152 8.07 35.67 3.94
CA GLY A 152 8.07 36.83 3.05
C GLY A 152 6.79 36.91 2.24
N ASP A 153 6.64 38.00 1.49
CA ASP A 153 5.44 38.24 0.70
C ASP A 153 5.20 37.19 -0.39
N ASN A 154 3.99 37.19 -0.96
CA ASN A 154 3.67 36.32 -2.08
C ASN A 154 4.60 36.60 -3.27
N SER A 155 5.08 35.52 -3.90
CA SER A 155 5.97 35.60 -5.08
C SER A 155 7.33 36.29 -4.84
N ILE A 156 7.78 36.38 -3.58
CA ILE A 156 9.11 36.90 -3.23
C ILE A 156 10.26 35.91 -3.53
N GLY A 157 9.95 34.65 -3.85
CA GLY A 157 10.95 33.62 -4.16
C GLY A 157 11.31 32.71 -2.97
N LYS A 158 10.37 32.42 -2.06
CA LYS A 158 10.58 31.50 -0.92
C LYS A 158 10.94 30.08 -1.39
N SER A 159 10.12 29.48 -2.25
CA SER A 159 10.39 28.16 -2.84
C SER A 159 11.67 28.14 -3.70
N LEU A 160 11.96 29.25 -4.40
CA LEU A 160 13.20 29.43 -5.14
C LEU A 160 14.42 29.38 -4.22
N PHE A 161 14.33 29.97 -3.02
CA PHE A 161 15.42 29.95 -2.05
C PHE A 161 15.74 28.51 -1.64
N LEU A 162 14.74 27.69 -1.30
CA LEU A 162 14.92 26.26 -1.00
C LEU A 162 15.52 25.49 -2.18
N TYR A 163 15.02 25.76 -3.39
CA TYR A 163 15.53 25.15 -4.61
C TYR A 163 17.01 25.49 -4.86
N ALA A 164 17.40 26.75 -4.66
CA ALA A 164 18.76 27.20 -4.90
C ALA A 164 19.77 26.66 -3.88
N ILE A 165 19.39 26.57 -2.59
CA ILE A 165 20.29 26.02 -1.56
C ILE A 165 20.41 24.49 -1.63
N THR A 166 19.55 23.80 -2.38
CA THR A 166 19.58 22.33 -2.54
C THR A 166 20.21 21.87 -3.85
N ASP A 167 20.79 22.78 -4.64
CA ASP A 167 21.50 22.47 -5.90
C ASP A 167 20.70 21.55 -6.85
N ASP A 168 19.45 21.91 -7.14
CA ASP A 168 18.56 21.18 -8.04
C ASP A 168 18.23 19.73 -7.59
N TYR A 169 18.33 19.42 -6.28
CA TYR A 169 18.03 18.10 -5.70
C TYR A 169 16.72 17.47 -6.22
N LYS A 170 15.67 18.28 -6.39
CA LYS A 170 14.39 17.85 -7.01
C LYS A 170 14.33 18.28 -8.47
N LYS A 171 13.98 17.33 -9.35
CA LYS A 171 13.65 17.62 -10.75
C LYS A 171 12.33 18.38 -10.83
N ILE A 172 12.40 19.69 -11.08
CA ILE A 172 11.24 20.54 -11.34
C ILE A 172 10.94 20.65 -12.84
N ASP A 173 9.72 21.04 -13.17
CA ASP A 173 9.29 21.28 -14.55
C ASP A 173 10.15 22.33 -15.26
N LYS A 174 10.34 22.14 -16.57
CA LYS A 174 11.15 23.03 -17.42
C LYS A 174 10.66 24.49 -17.37
N HIS A 175 9.35 24.71 -17.28
CA HIS A 175 8.75 26.03 -17.15
C HIS A 175 9.10 26.70 -15.81
N LEU A 176 9.02 25.96 -14.71
CA LEU A 176 9.35 26.45 -13.37
C LEU A 176 10.84 26.80 -13.28
N ARG A 177 11.72 25.91 -13.79
CA ARG A 177 13.17 26.14 -13.84
C ARG A 177 13.55 27.38 -14.64
N THR A 178 12.86 27.61 -15.76
CA THR A 178 13.05 28.82 -16.57
C THR A 178 12.58 30.06 -15.81
N GLY A 179 11.47 29.96 -15.07
CA GLY A 179 10.97 31.05 -14.21
C GLY A 179 11.94 31.39 -13.08
N TYR A 180 12.48 30.37 -12.40
CA TYR A 180 13.48 30.49 -11.34
C TYR A 180 14.76 31.13 -11.86
N SER A 181 15.29 30.66 -12.99
CA SER A 181 16.49 31.23 -13.63
C SER A 181 16.28 32.72 -13.96
N LYS A 182 15.14 33.06 -14.60
CA LYS A 182 14.79 34.46 -14.89
C LYS A 182 14.67 35.31 -13.63
N TYR A 183 14.18 34.76 -12.54
CA TYR A 183 14.05 35.47 -11.27
C TYR A 183 15.41 35.72 -10.61
N ILE A 184 16.30 34.71 -10.62
CA ILE A 184 17.69 34.82 -10.18
C ILE A 184 18.41 35.92 -10.97
N ASP A 185 18.32 35.88 -12.31
CA ASP A 185 18.95 36.87 -13.19
C ASP A 185 18.41 38.28 -12.95
N LYS A 186 17.07 38.42 -12.86
CA LYS A 186 16.40 39.71 -12.66
C LYS A 186 16.81 40.38 -11.35
N ASN A 187 17.04 39.60 -10.29
CA ASN A 187 17.41 40.10 -8.97
C ASN A 187 18.91 39.97 -8.67
N ARG A 188 19.72 39.56 -9.66
CA ARG A 188 21.18 39.40 -9.56
C ARG A 188 21.60 38.59 -8.32
N LEU A 189 20.95 37.45 -8.14
CA LEU A 189 21.21 36.54 -7.03
C LEU A 189 22.28 35.52 -7.45
N ALA A 190 23.27 35.25 -6.60
CA ALA A 190 24.17 34.12 -6.78
C ALA A 190 24.43 33.41 -5.45
N PHE A 191 23.90 32.19 -5.32
CA PHE A 191 24.11 31.34 -4.16
C PHE A 191 25.48 30.67 -4.25
N ARG A 192 26.34 30.90 -3.26
CA ARG A 192 27.71 30.37 -3.21
C ARG A 192 27.84 29.09 -2.39
N THR A 193 26.86 28.84 -1.53
CA THR A 193 26.80 27.65 -0.66
C THR A 193 25.55 26.85 -0.95
N THR A 194 25.71 25.53 -1.05
CA THR A 194 24.63 24.57 -1.25
C THR A 194 24.74 23.42 -0.25
N ILE A 195 23.61 22.80 0.04
CA ILE A 195 23.50 21.60 0.86
C ILE A 195 23.88 20.40 -0.01
N LYS A 196 24.77 19.54 0.50
CA LYS A 196 25.13 18.31 -0.20
C LYS A 196 23.94 17.36 -0.24
N GLU A 197 23.71 16.72 -1.37
CA GLU A 197 22.65 15.71 -1.54
C GLU A 197 22.70 14.63 -0.45
N THR A 198 23.89 14.16 -0.08
CA THR A 198 24.08 13.15 0.99
C THR A 198 23.65 13.61 2.37
N ASP A 199 23.52 14.92 2.58
CA ASP A 199 23.22 15.54 3.87
C ASP A 199 21.73 15.89 3.99
N ILE A 200 20.96 15.74 2.91
CA ILE A 200 19.51 15.90 2.90
C ILE A 200 18.88 14.58 3.33
N PHE A 201 18.19 14.58 4.46
CA PHE A 201 17.32 13.46 4.85
C PHE A 201 16.12 13.43 3.91
N ARG A 202 15.48 14.59 3.74
CA ARG A 202 14.32 14.71 2.86
C ARG A 202 14.02 16.15 2.47
N TYR A 203 13.52 16.33 1.25
CA TYR A 203 12.94 17.58 0.76
C TYR A 203 11.53 17.31 0.25
N ASN A 204 10.52 17.91 0.89
CA ASN A 204 9.13 17.94 0.43
C ASN A 204 8.78 19.29 -0.21
N GLN A 205 8.43 19.28 -1.49
CA GLN A 205 7.95 20.45 -2.22
C GLN A 205 6.49 20.78 -1.90
N GLN A 206 6.04 21.97 -2.30
CA GLN A 206 4.65 22.38 -2.17
C GLN A 206 3.73 21.34 -2.83
N GLY A 207 2.75 20.84 -2.08
CA GLY A 207 1.79 19.83 -2.55
C GLY A 207 2.32 18.40 -2.69
N GLU A 208 3.62 18.15 -2.46
CA GLU A 208 4.21 16.82 -2.63
C GLU A 208 3.62 15.80 -1.64
N ILE A 209 3.41 16.19 -0.38
CA ILE A 209 2.82 15.31 0.64
C ILE A 209 1.44 14.81 0.18
N ARG A 210 0.63 15.68 -0.43
CA ARG A 210 -0.66 15.29 -0.98
C ARG A 210 -0.51 14.31 -2.15
N GLY A 211 0.42 14.58 -3.06
CA GLY A 211 0.72 13.68 -4.18
C GLY A 211 1.17 12.27 -3.75
N ILE A 212 1.78 12.13 -2.56
CA ILE A 212 2.13 10.81 -2.00
C ILE A 212 0.89 9.95 -1.71
N PHE A 213 -0.26 10.58 -1.43
CA PHE A 213 -1.49 9.89 -0.98
C PHE A 213 -2.66 9.99 -1.97
N ASP A 214 -2.66 10.96 -2.91
CA ASP A 214 -3.72 11.13 -3.92
C ASP A 214 -3.72 10.02 -4.99
N ASP A 215 -2.58 9.36 -5.23
CA ASP A 215 -2.42 8.33 -6.26
C ASP A 215 -2.87 6.93 -5.79
N ASP A 216 -4.15 6.70 -5.47
CA ASP A 216 -4.81 5.38 -5.37
C ASP A 216 -4.01 4.23 -4.67
N GLY A 217 -3.04 4.55 -3.79
CA GLY A 217 -2.06 3.62 -3.23
C GLY A 217 -1.05 2.99 -4.23
N LEU A 218 -0.94 3.49 -5.47
CA LEU A 218 -0.20 2.85 -6.57
C LEU A 218 1.31 3.10 -6.58
N LYS A 219 1.78 4.21 -5.99
CA LYS A 219 3.22 4.51 -5.88
C LYS A 219 3.52 5.18 -4.54
N PRO A 220 3.58 4.40 -3.45
CA PRO A 220 4.05 4.95 -2.20
C PRO A 220 5.45 5.51 -2.42
N ASP A 221 5.67 6.70 -1.88
CA ASP A 221 6.98 7.31 -1.86
C ASP A 221 8.04 6.30 -1.35
N LYS A 222 9.28 6.41 -1.85
CA LYS A 222 10.39 5.49 -1.54
C LYS A 222 10.56 5.24 -0.04
N TYR A 223 10.31 6.22 0.81
CA TYR A 223 10.35 6.06 2.27
C TYR A 223 9.21 5.18 2.78
N LEU A 224 7.96 5.47 2.39
CA LEU A 224 6.79 4.71 2.83
C LEU A 224 6.82 3.28 2.28
N SER A 225 7.38 3.08 1.09
CA SER A 225 7.52 1.77 0.45
C SER A 225 8.26 0.74 1.32
N ASN A 226 9.17 1.19 2.20
CA ASN A 226 9.95 0.32 3.08
C ASN A 226 9.11 -0.24 4.25
N PHE A 227 7.97 0.35 4.56
CA PHE A 227 7.11 -0.07 5.65
C PHE A 227 5.96 -0.97 5.18
N TYR A 228 5.68 -1.04 3.87
CA TYR A 228 4.65 -1.96 3.39
C TYR A 228 5.11 -3.41 3.55
N PRO A 229 4.20 -4.31 3.96
CA PRO A 229 4.49 -5.73 4.01
C PRO A 229 4.66 -6.28 2.58
N ASN A 230 4.99 -7.57 2.50
CA ASN A 230 4.96 -8.28 1.23
C ASN A 230 3.58 -8.18 0.57
N THR A 231 3.55 -8.22 -0.75
CA THR A 231 2.30 -8.19 -1.50
C THR A 231 1.45 -9.41 -1.17
N ILE A 232 0.18 -9.19 -0.85
CA ILE A 232 -0.79 -10.28 -0.67
C ILE A 232 -0.82 -11.19 -1.90
N ASN A 233 -0.87 -12.50 -1.69
CA ASN A 233 -0.97 -13.48 -2.76
C ASN A 233 -2.38 -13.46 -3.39
N SER A 234 -2.57 -12.56 -4.37
CA SER A 234 -3.83 -12.43 -5.12
C SER A 234 -4.22 -13.73 -5.81
N ASP A 235 -3.24 -14.47 -6.33
CA ASP A 235 -3.46 -15.67 -7.14
C ASP A 235 -4.08 -16.80 -6.32
N LYS A 236 -3.66 -16.96 -5.06
CA LYS A 236 -4.28 -17.91 -4.12
C LYS A 236 -5.80 -17.73 -4.05
N TYR A 237 -6.25 -16.49 -3.91
CA TYR A 237 -7.67 -16.17 -3.78
C TYR A 237 -8.38 -16.18 -5.13
N ARG A 238 -7.72 -15.69 -6.18
CA ARG A 238 -8.27 -15.63 -7.54
C ARG A 238 -8.54 -17.02 -8.10
N ASN A 239 -7.62 -17.97 -7.87
CA ASN A 239 -7.76 -19.35 -8.33
C ASN A 239 -9.03 -20.03 -7.79
N ILE A 240 -9.48 -19.71 -6.57
CA ILE A 240 -10.74 -20.26 -6.01
C ILE A 240 -11.93 -19.85 -6.87
N VAL A 241 -11.96 -18.58 -7.28
CA VAL A 241 -13.03 -17.98 -8.06
C VAL A 241 -12.97 -18.43 -9.52
N ASP A 242 -11.77 -18.50 -10.10
CA ASP A 242 -11.56 -18.97 -11.47
C ASP A 242 -12.00 -20.43 -11.65
N VAL A 243 -11.65 -21.31 -10.70
CA VAL A 243 -12.10 -22.71 -10.71
C VAL A 243 -13.62 -22.82 -10.64
N GLU A 244 -14.27 -21.96 -9.85
CA GLU A 244 -15.73 -21.96 -9.74
C GLU A 244 -16.40 -21.46 -11.04
N PHE A 245 -15.88 -20.40 -11.65
CA PHE A 245 -16.40 -19.91 -12.92
C PHE A 245 -16.15 -20.87 -14.09
N GLU A 246 -15.05 -21.64 -14.09
CA GLU A 246 -14.86 -22.70 -15.09
C GLU A 246 -15.94 -23.78 -15.00
N LYS A 247 -16.45 -24.13 -13.80
CA LYS A 247 -17.62 -25.03 -13.68
C LYS A 247 -18.87 -24.46 -14.36
N LEU A 248 -19.11 -23.14 -14.24
CA LEU A 248 -20.20 -22.47 -14.94
C LEU A 248 -20.00 -22.52 -16.46
N PHE A 249 -18.79 -22.21 -16.92
CA PHE A 249 -18.48 -22.18 -18.35
C PHE A 249 -18.55 -23.56 -18.99
N ASP A 250 -18.09 -24.60 -18.30
CA ASP A 250 -18.21 -25.98 -18.75
C ASP A 250 -19.69 -26.41 -18.83
N ALA A 251 -20.51 -26.08 -17.83
CA ALA A 251 -21.94 -26.37 -17.87
C ALA A 251 -22.67 -25.69 -19.04
N LEU A 252 -22.32 -24.43 -19.35
CA LEU A 252 -22.84 -23.73 -20.52
C LEU A 252 -22.36 -24.36 -21.83
N LYS A 253 -21.08 -24.72 -21.91
CA LYS A 253 -20.49 -25.36 -23.09
C LYS A 253 -21.10 -26.71 -23.39
N ASP A 254 -21.37 -27.52 -22.36
CA ASP A 254 -22.05 -28.80 -22.49
C ASP A 254 -23.49 -28.62 -22.99
N LYS A 255 -24.20 -27.59 -22.51
CA LYS A 255 -25.55 -27.24 -22.98
C LYS A 255 -25.54 -26.79 -24.45
N TYR A 256 -24.60 -25.95 -24.86
CA TYR A 256 -24.49 -25.50 -26.25
C TYR A 256 -24.09 -26.63 -27.19
N ALA A 257 -23.20 -27.53 -26.76
CA ALA A 257 -22.87 -28.74 -27.51
C ALA A 257 -24.11 -29.64 -27.68
N TYR A 258 -24.93 -29.79 -26.64
CA TYR A 258 -26.18 -30.54 -26.71
C TYR A 258 -27.19 -29.93 -27.70
N ASP A 259 -27.40 -28.62 -27.67
CA ASP A 259 -28.29 -27.93 -28.62
C ASP A 259 -27.79 -28.03 -30.06
N ALA A 260 -26.48 -27.93 -30.27
CA ALA A 260 -25.84 -28.10 -31.57
C ALA A 260 -25.94 -29.54 -32.09
N ASP A 261 -25.98 -30.54 -31.21
CA ASP A 261 -26.17 -31.94 -31.61
C ASP A 261 -27.64 -32.24 -31.93
N ILE A 262 -28.60 -31.58 -31.26
CA ILE A 262 -30.03 -31.64 -31.63
C ILE A 262 -30.24 -31.10 -33.05
N SER A 263 -29.62 -29.97 -33.40
CA SER A 263 -29.80 -29.35 -34.72
C SER A 263 -29.17 -30.16 -35.86
N LYS A 264 -28.25 -31.09 -35.55
CA LYS A 264 -27.60 -31.99 -36.50
C LYS A 264 -28.33 -33.32 -36.71
N LEU A 265 -29.49 -33.54 -36.06
CA LEU A 265 -30.25 -34.78 -36.24
C LEU A 265 -30.59 -34.99 -37.73
N PRO A 266 -30.32 -36.19 -38.28
CA PRO A 266 -30.49 -36.44 -39.70
C PRO A 266 -31.96 -36.36 -40.09
N VAL A 267 -32.24 -35.63 -41.16
CA VAL A 267 -33.56 -35.61 -41.82
C VAL A 267 -33.51 -36.59 -42.99
N PHE A 268 -34.38 -37.59 -42.99
CA PHE A 268 -34.42 -38.61 -44.04
C PHE A 268 -35.85 -38.89 -44.51
N THR A 269 -35.96 -39.30 -45.77
CA THR A 269 -37.23 -39.64 -46.41
C THR A 269 -37.57 -41.10 -46.21
N ILE A 270 -38.82 -41.38 -45.85
CA ILE A 270 -39.34 -42.76 -45.75
C ILE A 270 -39.73 -43.22 -47.15
N PRO A 271 -39.12 -44.29 -47.70
CA PRO A 271 -39.47 -44.81 -49.03
C PRO A 271 -40.88 -45.42 -49.04
N ALA A 272 -41.58 -45.32 -50.17
CA ALA A 272 -42.98 -45.75 -50.31
C ALA A 272 -43.18 -47.27 -50.41
N ASN A 273 -42.15 -48.01 -50.83
CA ASN A 273 -42.18 -49.47 -51.01
C ASN A 273 -41.08 -50.12 -50.16
N GLU A 274 -41.39 -51.24 -49.50
CA GLU A 274 -40.40 -52.12 -48.86
C GLU A 274 -39.77 -53.04 -49.91
N SER A 275 -38.44 -53.12 -49.98
CA SER A 275 -37.78 -54.05 -50.89
C SER A 275 -38.01 -55.50 -50.44
N THR A 276 -38.51 -56.35 -51.32
CA THR A 276 -38.84 -57.76 -51.02
C THR A 276 -37.61 -58.69 -50.90
N GLU A 277 -36.43 -58.27 -51.38
CA GLU A 277 -35.18 -59.02 -51.27
C GLU A 277 -34.20 -58.37 -50.27
N LYS A 278 -33.84 -59.11 -49.22
CA LYS A 278 -32.92 -58.66 -48.16
C LYS A 278 -31.48 -58.61 -48.69
N SER A 279 -30.99 -57.44 -49.04
CA SER A 279 -29.56 -57.20 -49.26
C SER A 279 -28.87 -56.86 -47.93
N ILE A 280 -27.55 -57.11 -47.84
CA ILE A 280 -26.75 -56.75 -46.66
C ILE A 280 -26.55 -55.23 -46.65
N THR A 281 -27.05 -54.56 -45.62
CA THR A 281 -26.84 -53.14 -45.35
C THR A 281 -25.71 -52.95 -44.34
N PHE A 282 -24.76 -52.05 -44.63
CA PHE A 282 -23.61 -51.80 -43.77
C PHE A 282 -23.86 -50.56 -42.90
N ILE A 283 -24.26 -50.79 -41.65
CA ILE A 283 -24.55 -49.73 -40.67
C ILE A 283 -23.25 -49.26 -40.01
N ASP A 284 -22.92 -47.99 -40.27
CA ASP A 284 -21.90 -47.16 -39.64
C ASP A 284 -20.43 -47.68 -39.60
N ASN A 285 -19.51 -46.80 -39.22
CA ASN A 285 -18.12 -47.09 -38.90
C ASN A 285 -18.00 -47.40 -37.39
N VAL A 286 -17.02 -48.21 -36.99
CA VAL A 286 -16.73 -48.44 -35.56
C VAL A 286 -16.30 -47.13 -34.90
N LYS A 287 -16.99 -46.72 -33.83
CA LYS A 287 -16.73 -45.47 -33.10
C LYS A 287 -15.38 -45.52 -32.38
N LYS A 288 -14.65 -44.40 -32.42
CA LYS A 288 -13.40 -44.22 -31.67
C LYS A 288 -13.67 -44.16 -30.18
N ILE A 289 -12.72 -44.66 -29.39
CA ILE A 289 -12.71 -44.52 -27.94
C ILE A 289 -12.27 -43.10 -27.59
N ALA A 290 -13.02 -42.42 -26.72
CA ALA A 290 -12.70 -41.07 -26.27
C ALA A 290 -11.40 -41.05 -25.44
N THR A 291 -10.49 -40.13 -25.77
CA THR A 291 -9.16 -40.01 -25.14
C THR A 291 -8.91 -38.69 -24.41
N LYS A 292 -9.79 -37.69 -24.62
CA LYS A 292 -9.58 -36.30 -24.15
C LYS A 292 -9.49 -36.17 -22.64
N GLU A 293 -10.38 -36.82 -21.88
CA GLU A 293 -10.38 -36.76 -20.42
C GLU A 293 -9.11 -37.37 -19.80
N ILE A 294 -8.63 -38.48 -20.39
CA ILE A 294 -7.40 -39.13 -19.93
C ILE A 294 -6.17 -38.29 -20.31
N GLN A 295 -6.18 -37.63 -21.48
CA GLN A 295 -5.13 -36.68 -21.84
C GLN A 295 -5.06 -35.52 -20.85
N ASN A 296 -6.19 -34.88 -20.53
CA ASN A 296 -6.24 -33.80 -19.53
C ASN A 296 -5.71 -34.26 -18.16
N LEU A 297 -6.02 -35.50 -17.75
CA LEU A 297 -5.50 -36.06 -16.51
C LEU A 297 -3.98 -36.24 -16.53
N VAL A 298 -3.41 -36.71 -17.65
CA VAL A 298 -1.96 -36.84 -17.84
C VAL A 298 -1.29 -35.46 -17.77
N ASP A 299 -1.84 -34.46 -18.47
CA ASP A 299 -1.30 -33.10 -18.49
C ASP A 299 -1.30 -32.48 -17.06
N LEU A 300 -2.32 -32.77 -16.26
CA LEU A 300 -2.40 -32.32 -14.86
C LEU A 300 -1.31 -32.96 -14.00
N PHE A 301 -1.07 -34.27 -14.16
CA PHE A 301 0.02 -34.96 -13.47
C PHE A 301 1.38 -34.38 -13.85
N GLU A 302 1.62 -34.11 -15.13
CA GLU A 302 2.87 -33.51 -15.61
C GLU A 302 3.11 -32.12 -14.98
N LYS A 303 2.06 -31.29 -14.89
CA LYS A 303 2.13 -29.98 -14.23
C LYS A 303 2.45 -30.12 -12.74
N THR A 304 1.75 -31.00 -12.02
CA THR A 304 2.00 -31.21 -10.57
C THR A 304 3.43 -31.69 -10.31
N VAL A 305 3.96 -32.59 -11.15
CA VAL A 305 5.35 -33.04 -11.04
C VAL A 305 6.33 -31.88 -11.27
N ALA A 306 6.06 -30.98 -12.23
CA ALA A 306 6.87 -29.80 -12.45
C ALA A 306 6.87 -28.84 -11.25
N ASP A 307 5.70 -28.57 -10.68
CA ASP A 307 5.53 -27.68 -9.51
C ASP A 307 6.27 -28.25 -8.27
N LEU A 308 6.17 -29.56 -8.03
CA LEU A 308 6.90 -30.23 -6.95
C LEU A 308 8.43 -30.16 -7.13
N ASN A 309 8.93 -30.34 -8.36
CA ASN A 309 10.36 -30.17 -8.64
C ASN A 309 10.84 -28.75 -8.35
N GLN A 310 10.04 -27.74 -8.71
CA GLN A 310 10.37 -26.34 -8.40
C GLN A 310 10.45 -26.11 -6.89
N LEU A 311 9.55 -26.71 -6.12
CA LEU A 311 9.52 -26.59 -4.67
C LEU A 311 10.77 -27.18 -4.00
N ILE A 312 11.28 -28.31 -4.50
CA ILE A 312 12.53 -28.95 -4.04
C ILE A 312 13.76 -28.03 -4.24
N THR A 313 13.74 -27.15 -5.24
CA THR A 313 14.85 -26.22 -5.53
C THR A 313 14.88 -24.97 -4.66
N ASN A 314 13.87 -24.77 -3.78
CA ASN A 314 13.80 -23.59 -2.92
C ASN A 314 14.85 -23.65 -1.78
N LYS A 315 15.64 -22.58 -1.62
CA LYS A 315 16.74 -22.49 -0.64
C LYS A 315 16.28 -22.41 0.81
N GLU A 316 15.06 -21.96 1.06
CA GLU A 316 14.49 -21.81 2.41
C GLU A 316 13.83 -23.11 2.92
N LEU A 317 13.71 -24.13 2.05
CA LEU A 317 13.06 -25.39 2.40
C LEU A 317 13.96 -26.25 3.29
N LEU A 318 13.43 -26.74 4.41
CA LEU A 318 14.14 -27.61 5.34
C LEU A 318 14.44 -28.98 4.68
N GLU A 319 15.63 -29.52 4.92
CA GLU A 319 16.05 -30.81 4.35
C GLU A 319 15.17 -32.00 4.78
N THR A 320 14.54 -31.93 5.97
CA THR A 320 13.57 -32.94 6.41
C THR A 320 12.32 -32.97 5.53
N ASP A 321 11.81 -31.79 5.16
CA ASP A 321 10.59 -31.65 4.36
C ASP A 321 10.85 -31.95 2.88
N LYS A 322 12.05 -31.62 2.40
CA LYS A 322 12.52 -31.97 1.06
C LYS A 322 12.42 -33.47 0.79
N LYS A 323 12.81 -34.32 1.76
CA LYS A 323 12.71 -35.78 1.65
C LYS A 323 11.26 -36.27 1.55
N HIS A 324 10.32 -35.63 2.26
CA HIS A 324 8.89 -35.94 2.15
C HIS A 324 8.32 -35.55 0.77
N ILE A 325 8.77 -34.42 0.22
CA ILE A 325 8.36 -33.96 -1.10
C ILE A 325 8.94 -34.86 -2.19
N GLU A 326 10.22 -35.29 -2.08
CA GLU A 326 10.84 -36.25 -3.00
C GLU A 326 10.08 -37.58 -3.03
N THR A 327 9.68 -38.10 -1.87
CA THR A 327 8.87 -39.32 -1.79
C THR A 327 7.51 -39.14 -2.48
N SER A 328 6.88 -37.98 -2.30
CA SER A 328 5.61 -37.63 -2.95
C SER A 328 5.78 -37.51 -4.47
N LEU A 329 6.88 -36.90 -4.93
CA LEU A 329 7.22 -36.75 -6.33
C LEU A 329 7.31 -38.13 -7.03
N ASP A 330 7.96 -39.10 -6.40
CA ASP A 330 8.08 -40.46 -6.94
C ASP A 330 6.71 -41.15 -7.05
N MET A 331 5.84 -40.96 -6.06
CA MET A 331 4.45 -41.46 -6.13
C MET A 331 3.67 -40.82 -7.29
N PHE A 332 3.78 -39.51 -7.48
CA PHE A 332 3.14 -38.81 -8.60
C PHE A 332 3.69 -39.24 -9.96
N LYS A 333 5.00 -39.46 -10.09
CA LYS A 333 5.61 -39.99 -11.32
C LYS A 333 5.09 -41.39 -11.67
N MET A 334 5.04 -42.31 -10.69
CA MET A 334 4.47 -43.65 -10.91
C MET A 334 3.00 -43.60 -11.37
N MET A 335 2.20 -42.70 -10.79
CA MET A 335 0.81 -42.51 -11.23
C MET A 335 0.74 -41.94 -12.65
N SER A 336 1.55 -40.91 -12.96
CA SER A 336 1.63 -40.32 -14.29
C SER A 336 1.94 -41.37 -15.36
N GLU A 337 2.98 -42.19 -15.17
CA GLU A 337 3.36 -43.26 -16.09
C GLU A 337 2.22 -44.26 -16.35
N LYS A 338 1.48 -44.64 -15.30
CA LYS A 338 0.34 -45.55 -15.41
C LYS A 338 -0.76 -44.99 -16.32
N TYR A 339 -1.11 -43.71 -16.18
CA TYR A 339 -2.15 -43.08 -16.99
C TYR A 339 -1.68 -42.78 -18.42
N THR A 340 -0.41 -42.42 -18.60
CA THR A 340 0.21 -42.28 -19.92
C THR A 340 0.19 -43.61 -20.68
N GLY A 341 0.56 -44.72 -20.03
CA GLY A 341 0.47 -46.05 -20.64
C GLY A 341 -0.98 -46.47 -20.97
N LYS A 342 -1.97 -46.07 -20.15
CA LYS A 342 -3.39 -46.28 -20.47
C LYS A 342 -3.81 -45.48 -21.71
N LEU A 343 -3.38 -44.22 -21.81
CA LEU A 343 -3.66 -43.34 -22.95
C LEU A 343 -3.08 -43.89 -24.25
N GLU A 344 -1.85 -44.38 -24.24
CA GLU A 344 -1.21 -44.99 -25.42
C GLU A 344 -1.96 -46.24 -25.91
N LYS A 345 -2.42 -47.09 -24.99
CA LYS A 345 -3.23 -48.26 -25.35
C LYS A 345 -4.52 -47.85 -26.07
N LEU A 346 -5.20 -46.81 -25.59
CA LEU A 346 -6.41 -46.27 -26.23
C LEU A 346 -6.10 -45.65 -27.61
N LYS A 347 -4.96 -44.97 -27.76
CA LYS A 347 -4.52 -44.44 -29.06
C LYS A 347 -4.28 -45.59 -30.07
N LYS A 348 -3.62 -46.68 -29.66
CA LYS A 348 -3.40 -47.88 -30.50
C LYS A 348 -4.70 -48.59 -30.87
N GLU A 349 -5.66 -48.70 -29.95
CA GLU A 349 -7.00 -49.23 -30.26
C GLU A 349 -7.71 -48.37 -31.32
N ASN A 350 -7.64 -47.05 -31.19
CA ASN A 350 -8.19 -46.13 -32.18
C ASN A 350 -7.51 -46.23 -33.56
N GLU A 351 -6.21 -46.54 -33.62
CA GLU A 351 -5.51 -46.84 -34.87
C GLU A 351 -6.07 -48.09 -35.55
N LYS A 352 -6.27 -49.18 -34.80
CA LYS A 352 -6.91 -50.40 -35.34
C LYS A 352 -8.30 -50.12 -35.89
N ILE A 353 -9.11 -49.36 -35.13
CA ILE A 353 -10.45 -48.93 -35.54
C ILE A 353 -10.39 -48.14 -36.85
N ASN A 354 -9.43 -47.22 -37.00
CA ASN A 354 -9.26 -46.46 -38.25
C ASN A 354 -8.93 -47.36 -39.44
N ILE A 355 -8.03 -48.33 -39.27
CA ILE A 355 -7.67 -49.28 -40.33
C ILE A 355 -8.90 -50.09 -40.74
N PHE A 356 -9.65 -50.62 -39.76
CA PHE A 356 -10.89 -51.35 -40.02
C PHE A 356 -11.92 -50.52 -40.77
N ASN A 357 -12.17 -49.28 -40.31
CA ASN A 357 -13.10 -48.36 -40.97
C ASN A 357 -12.66 -47.99 -42.39
N SER A 358 -11.35 -47.87 -42.65
CA SER A 358 -10.82 -47.63 -44.00
C SER A 358 -11.10 -48.80 -44.94
N TYR A 359 -10.93 -50.04 -44.45
CA TYR A 359 -11.24 -51.24 -45.20
C TYR A 359 -12.74 -51.34 -45.48
N LEU A 360 -13.58 -51.13 -44.47
CA LEU A 360 -15.04 -51.13 -44.59
C LEU A 360 -15.52 -50.13 -45.66
N ARG A 361 -15.02 -48.90 -45.66
CA ARG A 361 -15.35 -47.89 -46.68
C ARG A 361 -15.00 -48.37 -48.09
N SER A 362 -13.80 -48.95 -48.26
CA SER A 362 -13.35 -49.47 -49.55
C SER A 362 -14.21 -50.64 -50.04
N TYR A 363 -14.66 -51.49 -49.12
CA TYR A 363 -15.53 -52.62 -49.41
C TYR A 363 -16.96 -52.16 -49.76
N LYS A 364 -17.52 -51.23 -48.97
CA LYS A 364 -18.82 -50.60 -49.22
C LYS A 364 -18.89 -49.96 -50.60
N ALA A 365 -17.84 -49.24 -51.02
CA ALA A 365 -17.75 -48.65 -52.35
C ALA A 365 -17.74 -49.68 -53.49
N LYS A 366 -17.15 -50.86 -53.28
CA LYS A 366 -17.18 -51.97 -54.25
C LYS A 366 -18.54 -52.68 -54.27
N TYR A 367 -19.16 -52.85 -53.11
CA TYR A 367 -20.45 -53.52 -52.94
C TYR A 367 -21.61 -52.67 -53.48
N GLY A 368 -21.56 -51.35 -53.30
CA GLY A 368 -22.55 -50.41 -53.84
C GLY A 368 -22.68 -50.44 -55.37
N ARG A 369 -21.68 -50.96 -56.10
CA ARG A 369 -21.74 -51.15 -57.56
C ARG A 369 -22.49 -52.43 -57.98
N LYS A 370 -22.88 -53.28 -57.04
CA LYS A 370 -23.50 -54.60 -57.28
C LYS A 370 -24.97 -54.68 -56.87
N ILE A 371 -25.49 -53.66 -56.18
CA ILE A 371 -26.88 -53.60 -55.70
C ILE A 371 -27.76 -52.82 -56.69
N THR A 372 -29.07 -53.06 -56.67
CA THR A 372 -30.03 -52.33 -57.49
C THR A 372 -30.32 -50.93 -56.92
N ASP A 373 -30.84 -50.01 -57.75
CA ASP A 373 -31.19 -48.66 -57.30
C ASP A 373 -32.24 -48.67 -56.18
N GLU A 374 -33.21 -49.59 -56.23
CA GLU A 374 -34.23 -49.77 -55.19
C GLU A 374 -33.61 -50.26 -53.86
N GLN A 375 -32.64 -51.17 -53.92
CA GLN A 375 -31.88 -51.64 -52.76
C GLN A 375 -30.96 -50.55 -52.18
N ALA A 376 -30.41 -49.67 -53.02
CA ALA A 376 -29.58 -48.56 -52.61
C ALA A 376 -30.39 -47.52 -51.81
N VAL A 377 -31.58 -47.14 -52.31
CA VAL A 377 -32.50 -46.21 -51.60
C VAL A 377 -32.95 -46.79 -50.27
N PHE A 378 -33.30 -48.09 -50.21
CA PHE A 378 -33.69 -48.74 -48.97
C PHE A 378 -32.51 -48.86 -47.97
N SER A 379 -31.30 -49.16 -48.46
CA SER A 379 -30.10 -49.23 -47.63
C SER A 379 -29.75 -47.85 -47.02
N GLU A 380 -29.88 -46.78 -47.78
CA GLU A 380 -29.68 -45.41 -47.31
C GLU A 380 -30.72 -45.00 -46.25
N TYR A 381 -31.98 -45.41 -46.42
CA TYR A 381 -33.01 -45.23 -45.40
C TYR A 381 -32.68 -45.97 -44.10
N VAL A 382 -32.26 -47.25 -44.18
CA VAL A 382 -31.88 -48.05 -43.01
C VAL A 382 -30.68 -47.44 -42.28
N GLU A 383 -29.65 -47.02 -43.02
CA GLU A 383 -28.49 -46.34 -42.44
C GLU A 383 -28.86 -45.04 -41.73
N ASN A 384 -29.65 -44.17 -42.37
CA ASN A 384 -30.08 -42.91 -41.76
C ASN A 384 -31.01 -43.13 -40.56
N LYS A 385 -31.87 -44.15 -40.60
CA LYS A 385 -32.72 -44.54 -39.47
C LYS A 385 -31.89 -44.99 -38.27
N GLU A 386 -30.92 -45.88 -38.47
CA GLU A 386 -30.05 -46.35 -37.39
C GLU A 386 -29.17 -45.21 -36.84
N LEU A 387 -28.63 -44.36 -37.71
CA LEU A 387 -27.90 -43.15 -37.30
C LEU A 387 -28.77 -42.22 -36.45
N ALA A 388 -30.06 -42.07 -36.79
CA ALA A 388 -31.00 -41.28 -36.00
C ALA A 388 -31.26 -41.93 -34.62
N ILE A 389 -31.47 -43.25 -34.57
CA ILE A 389 -31.66 -43.99 -33.32
C ILE A 389 -30.45 -43.83 -32.39
N GLU A 390 -29.24 -44.04 -32.92
CA GLU A 390 -28.01 -43.89 -32.15
C GLU A 390 -27.80 -42.44 -31.68
N SER A 391 -28.01 -41.46 -32.57
CA SER A 391 -27.88 -40.04 -32.22
C SER A 391 -28.89 -39.64 -31.14
N MET A 392 -30.12 -40.13 -31.21
CA MET A 392 -31.14 -39.91 -30.17
C MET A 392 -30.76 -40.57 -28.85
N ALA A 393 -30.25 -41.80 -28.87
CA ALA A 393 -29.78 -42.49 -27.68
C ALA A 393 -28.61 -41.75 -27.00
N GLU A 394 -27.63 -41.28 -27.80
CA GLU A 394 -26.52 -40.47 -27.31
C GLU A 394 -26.97 -39.13 -26.74
N LEU A 395 -27.93 -38.46 -27.40
CA LEU A 395 -28.54 -37.23 -26.89
C LEU A 395 -29.25 -37.48 -25.55
N MET A 396 -29.98 -38.58 -25.39
CA MET A 396 -30.61 -38.92 -24.11
C MET A 396 -29.58 -39.11 -22.99
N LEU A 397 -28.46 -39.76 -23.28
CA LEU A 397 -27.35 -39.92 -22.34
C LEU A 397 -26.67 -38.58 -22.01
N LYS A 398 -26.45 -37.71 -23.00
CA LYS A 398 -25.91 -36.36 -22.80
C LYS A 398 -26.85 -35.50 -21.97
N ARG A 399 -28.16 -35.57 -22.22
CA ARG A 399 -29.19 -34.85 -21.46
C ARG A 399 -29.17 -35.22 -19.97
N GLN A 400 -28.95 -36.49 -19.64
CA GLN A 400 -28.80 -36.94 -18.24
C GLN A 400 -27.53 -36.41 -17.57
N LYS A 401 -26.48 -36.11 -18.35
CA LYS A 401 -25.21 -35.57 -17.85
C LYS A 401 -25.22 -34.05 -17.67
N LEU A 402 -26.18 -33.33 -18.25
CA LEU A 402 -26.31 -31.88 -18.08
C LEU A 402 -26.54 -31.56 -16.59
N LYS A 403 -25.69 -30.70 -16.05
CA LYS A 403 -25.76 -30.28 -14.64
C LYS A 403 -26.29 -28.87 -14.54
N LYS A 404 -27.14 -28.65 -13.54
CA LYS A 404 -27.47 -27.30 -13.09
C LYS A 404 -26.27 -26.74 -12.34
N TYR A 405 -25.79 -25.59 -12.76
CA TYR A 405 -24.77 -24.86 -12.01
C TYR A 405 -25.42 -24.12 -10.85
N ILE A 406 -24.90 -24.36 -9.65
CA ILE A 406 -25.22 -23.63 -8.42
C ILE A 406 -23.87 -23.36 -7.76
N PRO A 407 -23.55 -22.08 -7.42
CA PRO A 407 -22.29 -21.77 -6.75
C PRO A 407 -22.13 -22.59 -5.47
N ASP A 408 -20.99 -23.27 -5.34
CA ASP A 408 -20.63 -24.06 -4.17
C ASP A 408 -19.19 -23.76 -3.75
N VAL A 409 -19.03 -22.60 -3.13
CA VAL A 409 -17.75 -22.08 -2.64
C VAL A 409 -17.82 -21.92 -1.13
N ALA A 410 -16.86 -22.54 -0.44
CA ALA A 410 -16.68 -22.38 1.00
C ALA A 410 -16.32 -20.92 1.34
N GLU A 411 -16.90 -20.39 2.42
CA GLU A 411 -16.59 -19.04 2.88
C GLU A 411 -15.10 -18.95 3.23
N THR A 412 -14.39 -18.09 2.50
CA THR A 412 -12.97 -17.86 2.66
C THR A 412 -12.74 -16.38 2.92
N GLU A 413 -12.25 -16.04 4.11
CA GLU A 413 -11.84 -14.68 4.42
C GLU A 413 -10.53 -14.32 3.72
N VAL A 414 -10.48 -13.13 3.15
CA VAL A 414 -9.28 -12.56 2.56
C VAL A 414 -8.49 -11.90 3.68
N ILE A 415 -7.35 -12.47 4.02
CA ILE A 415 -6.52 -11.98 5.11
C ILE A 415 -5.50 -11.01 4.51
N PRO A 416 -5.55 -9.71 4.85
CA PRO A 416 -4.57 -8.75 4.37
C PRO A 416 -3.21 -9.00 5.00
N GLU A 417 -2.15 -8.72 4.24
CA GLU A 417 -0.80 -8.66 4.79
C GLU A 417 -0.63 -7.33 5.54
N THR A 418 -0.08 -7.38 6.74
CA THR A 418 0.03 -6.19 7.59
C THR A 418 1.41 -6.06 8.23
N ASN A 419 1.88 -4.81 8.39
CA ASN A 419 3.10 -4.47 9.11
C ASN A 419 2.82 -3.31 10.08
N PRO A 420 2.87 -3.52 11.40
CA PRO A 420 2.70 -2.45 12.39
C PRO A 420 3.96 -1.58 12.47
N VAL A 421 3.77 -0.26 12.42
CA VAL A 421 4.83 0.76 12.51
C VAL A 421 4.34 1.93 13.33
N ASP A 422 4.94 2.15 14.50
CA ASP A 422 4.44 3.11 15.49
C ASP A 422 2.96 2.80 15.80
N LYS A 423 2.09 3.80 15.91
CA LYS A 423 0.63 3.66 16.07
C LYS A 423 -0.14 3.34 14.78
N TYR A 424 0.56 3.04 13.69
CA TYR A 424 -0.02 2.80 12.36
C TYR A 424 0.20 1.37 11.89
N ARG A 425 -0.62 0.92 10.96
CA ARG A 425 -0.49 -0.38 10.30
C ARG A 425 -0.47 -0.19 8.80
N PHE A 426 0.64 -0.59 8.18
CA PHE A 426 0.80 -0.65 6.74
C PHE A 426 0.20 -1.94 6.23
N VAL A 427 -0.60 -1.86 5.17
CA VAL A 427 -1.47 -2.96 4.75
C VAL A 427 -1.36 -3.17 3.25
N SER A 428 -1.20 -4.43 2.84
CA SER A 428 -1.44 -4.88 1.47
C SER A 428 -2.72 -5.73 1.43
N LYS A 429 -3.76 -5.23 0.77
CA LYS A 429 -5.10 -5.85 0.73
C LYS A 429 -5.65 -5.96 -0.70
N LEU A 430 -6.64 -6.83 -0.88
CA LEU A 430 -7.50 -6.84 -2.06
C LEU A 430 -8.71 -5.91 -1.84
N GLN A 431 -9.49 -5.65 -2.89
CA GLN A 431 -10.71 -4.83 -2.79
C GLN A 431 -11.92 -5.61 -2.25
N ILE A 432 -11.69 -6.87 -1.88
CA ILE A 432 -12.70 -7.79 -1.36
C ILE A 432 -12.27 -8.30 0.02
N GLU A 433 -13.24 -8.49 0.90
CA GLU A 433 -13.05 -8.98 2.26
C GLU A 433 -13.21 -10.50 2.35
N LYS A 434 -14.11 -11.07 1.54
CA LYS A 434 -14.41 -12.50 1.59
C LYS A 434 -14.92 -13.04 0.26
N ILE A 435 -14.67 -14.32 0.06
CA ILE A 435 -15.14 -15.10 -1.08
C ILE A 435 -16.19 -16.08 -0.56
N ASN A 436 -17.42 -15.98 -1.07
CA ASN A 436 -18.51 -16.90 -0.78
C ASN A 436 -19.49 -16.96 -1.95
N ASN A 437 -20.56 -17.75 -1.81
CA ASN A 437 -21.59 -17.89 -2.85
C ASN A 437 -22.28 -16.57 -3.22
N ASP A 438 -22.39 -15.61 -2.29
CA ASP A 438 -23.01 -14.31 -2.56
C ASP A 438 -22.09 -13.41 -3.37
N TYR A 439 -20.77 -13.47 -3.14
CA TYR A 439 -19.77 -12.82 -3.97
C TYR A 439 -19.85 -13.29 -5.43
N ILE A 440 -19.86 -14.61 -5.67
CA ILE A 440 -19.99 -15.18 -7.03
C ILE A 440 -21.28 -14.71 -7.71
N LYS A 441 -22.42 -14.74 -6.99
CA LYS A 441 -23.71 -14.23 -7.50
C LYS A 441 -23.65 -12.72 -7.79
N SER A 442 -22.92 -11.95 -6.99
CA SER A 442 -22.78 -10.49 -7.17
C SER A 442 -22.03 -10.17 -8.46
N ILE A 443 -20.96 -10.91 -8.77
CA ILE A 443 -20.22 -10.79 -10.03
C ILE A 443 -21.15 -11.09 -11.21
N LEU A 444 -21.87 -12.22 -11.17
CA LEU A 444 -22.81 -12.59 -12.23
C LEU A 444 -23.88 -11.51 -12.45
N LYS A 445 -24.51 -11.01 -11.38
CA LYS A 445 -25.49 -9.92 -11.43
C LYS A 445 -24.91 -8.61 -11.98
N SER A 446 -23.63 -8.36 -11.75
CA SER A 446 -22.95 -7.17 -12.27
C SER A 446 -22.81 -7.23 -13.80
N VAL A 447 -22.61 -8.43 -14.37
CA VAL A 447 -22.38 -8.65 -15.80
C VAL A 447 -23.69 -8.84 -16.61
N ILE A 448 -24.75 -9.39 -16.00
CA ILE A 448 -26.04 -9.63 -16.67
C ILE A 448 -27.08 -8.53 -16.40
N LYS A 449 -28.07 -8.40 -17.29
CA LYS A 449 -29.18 -7.44 -17.19
C LYS A 449 -30.05 -7.72 -15.95
N ARG A 450 -30.65 -6.66 -15.38
CA ARG A 450 -31.43 -6.73 -14.13
C ARG A 450 -32.62 -7.69 -14.27
N GLY A 451 -32.81 -8.57 -13.29
CA GLY A 451 -33.92 -9.54 -13.26
C GLY A 451 -33.72 -10.80 -14.12
N LYS A 452 -32.57 -10.96 -14.78
CA LYS A 452 -32.20 -12.18 -15.51
C LYS A 452 -31.32 -13.06 -14.64
N ASN A 453 -31.48 -14.37 -14.76
CA ASN A 453 -30.64 -15.40 -14.13
C ASN A 453 -30.27 -16.44 -15.18
N ILE A 454 -29.04 -16.94 -15.12
CA ILE A 454 -28.55 -17.99 -16.02
C ILE A 454 -28.98 -19.34 -15.45
N ASP A 455 -29.81 -20.09 -16.18
CA ASP A 455 -30.09 -21.50 -15.89
C ASP A 455 -29.42 -22.38 -16.94
N THR A 456 -28.33 -23.05 -16.55
CA THR A 456 -27.48 -23.83 -17.45
C THR A 456 -28.18 -25.05 -18.06
N LEU A 457 -29.35 -25.45 -17.56
CA LEU A 457 -30.10 -26.58 -18.12
C LEU A 457 -30.93 -26.22 -19.34
N ILE A 458 -31.37 -24.96 -19.46
CA ILE A 458 -32.35 -24.55 -20.46
C ILE A 458 -31.86 -23.42 -21.37
N ILE A 459 -30.86 -22.64 -20.93
CA ILE A 459 -30.41 -21.45 -21.66
C ILE A 459 -29.90 -21.78 -23.07
N THR A 460 -30.25 -20.92 -24.02
CA THR A 460 -29.73 -20.94 -25.39
C THR A 460 -28.65 -19.87 -25.61
N GLU A 461 -27.87 -20.01 -26.67
CA GLU A 461 -26.81 -19.04 -27.01
C GLU A 461 -27.37 -17.63 -27.30
N LEU A 462 -28.53 -17.55 -27.98
CA LEU A 462 -29.23 -16.29 -28.24
C LEU A 462 -29.74 -15.63 -26.95
N GLU A 463 -30.31 -16.41 -26.03
CA GLU A 463 -30.75 -15.89 -24.74
C GLU A 463 -29.58 -15.37 -23.90
N LEU A 464 -28.42 -16.03 -23.93
CA LEU A 464 -27.24 -15.53 -23.23
C LEU A 464 -26.76 -14.20 -23.82
N LYS A 465 -26.73 -14.08 -25.17
CA LYS A 465 -26.40 -12.82 -25.86
C LYS A 465 -27.29 -11.67 -25.39
N ASP A 466 -28.60 -11.92 -25.28
CA ASP A 466 -29.56 -10.92 -24.83
C ASP A 466 -29.46 -10.60 -23.33
N MET A 467 -28.97 -11.51 -22.51
CA MET A 467 -28.83 -11.32 -21.06
C MET A 467 -27.59 -10.51 -20.65
N ILE A 468 -26.52 -10.52 -21.44
CA ILE A 468 -25.28 -9.80 -21.11
C ILE A 468 -25.47 -8.28 -21.23
N LYS A 469 -24.99 -7.50 -20.25
CA LYS A 469 -24.99 -6.03 -20.32
C LYS A 469 -23.94 -5.53 -21.31
N ASN A 470 -24.31 -4.53 -22.12
CA ASN A 470 -23.41 -3.87 -23.08
C ASN A 470 -22.67 -4.92 -23.95
N TYR A 471 -23.42 -5.78 -24.63
CA TYR A 471 -22.87 -6.75 -25.56
C TYR A 471 -22.22 -6.01 -26.74
N PRO A 472 -20.98 -6.36 -27.14
CA PRO A 472 -20.27 -5.68 -28.22
C PRO A 472 -20.99 -5.86 -29.56
N SER A 473 -20.95 -4.85 -30.43
CA SER A 473 -21.60 -4.88 -31.75
C SER A 473 -20.84 -5.70 -32.80
N GLU A 474 -19.69 -6.29 -32.45
CA GLU A 474 -18.90 -7.13 -33.34
C GLU A 474 -19.52 -8.53 -33.47
N ASP A 475 -19.87 -8.91 -34.71
CA ASP A 475 -20.58 -10.16 -35.03
C ASP A 475 -19.74 -11.44 -34.87
N GLN A 476 -18.45 -11.34 -34.55
CA GLN A 476 -17.52 -12.49 -34.54
C GLN A 476 -17.22 -13.09 -33.16
N ILE A 477 -17.67 -12.50 -32.06
CA ILE A 477 -17.36 -12.99 -30.70
C ILE A 477 -18.54 -13.79 -30.14
N THR A 478 -18.27 -15.00 -29.66
CA THR A 478 -19.32 -15.87 -29.09
C THR A 478 -19.83 -15.31 -27.74
N PRO A 479 -21.11 -15.49 -27.39
CA PRO A 479 -21.65 -14.98 -26.13
C PRO A 479 -20.93 -15.49 -24.88
N LEU A 480 -20.41 -16.71 -24.94
CA LEU A 480 -19.61 -17.31 -23.86
C LEU A 480 -18.28 -16.57 -23.66
N GLU A 481 -17.58 -16.21 -24.74
CA GLU A 481 -16.32 -15.46 -24.66
C GLU A 481 -16.54 -14.04 -24.12
N VAL A 482 -17.62 -13.37 -24.53
CA VAL A 482 -17.99 -12.05 -23.98
C VAL A 482 -18.27 -12.15 -22.48
N LEU A 483 -18.97 -13.19 -22.03
CA LEU A 483 -19.23 -13.43 -20.61
C LEU A 483 -17.93 -13.65 -19.84
N LYS A 484 -17.03 -14.52 -20.34
CA LYS A 484 -15.70 -14.77 -19.75
C LYS A 484 -14.91 -13.47 -19.62
N ALA A 485 -14.84 -12.67 -20.69
CA ALA A 485 -14.08 -11.42 -20.69
C ALA A 485 -14.60 -10.40 -19.67
N LYS A 486 -15.93 -10.23 -19.55
CA LYS A 486 -16.53 -9.30 -18.58
C LYS A 486 -16.35 -9.75 -17.13
N ILE A 487 -16.45 -11.05 -16.88
CA ILE A 487 -16.17 -11.62 -15.55
C ILE A 487 -14.69 -11.38 -15.21
N ASN A 488 -13.77 -11.72 -16.11
CA ASN A 488 -12.34 -11.52 -15.90
C ASN A 488 -11.98 -10.05 -15.64
N SER A 489 -12.55 -9.10 -16.39
CA SER A 489 -12.32 -7.67 -16.15
C SER A 489 -12.82 -7.20 -14.78
N LYS A 490 -13.91 -7.80 -14.26
CA LYS A 490 -14.38 -7.49 -12.90
C LYS A 490 -13.47 -8.11 -11.84
N LEU A 491 -13.03 -9.34 -12.05
CA LEU A 491 -12.06 -10.01 -11.18
C LEU A 491 -10.72 -9.28 -11.15
N ASP A 492 -10.20 -8.83 -12.31
CA ASP A 492 -8.96 -8.06 -12.37
C ASP A 492 -8.99 -6.79 -11.52
N ASN A 493 -10.16 -6.15 -11.42
CA ASN A 493 -10.36 -5.00 -10.55
C ASN A 493 -10.45 -5.40 -9.06
N ASP A 494 -11.27 -6.41 -8.74
CA ASP A 494 -11.49 -6.85 -7.35
C ASP A 494 -10.22 -7.44 -6.71
N PHE A 495 -9.41 -8.16 -7.50
CA PHE A 495 -8.14 -8.78 -7.11
C PHE A 495 -6.93 -7.87 -7.34
N LYS A 496 -7.14 -6.61 -7.73
CA LYS A 496 -6.07 -5.63 -7.80
C LYS A 496 -5.58 -5.32 -6.38
N ILE A 497 -4.29 -5.52 -6.16
CA ILE A 497 -3.64 -5.23 -4.88
C ILE A 497 -3.67 -3.73 -4.62
N ARG A 498 -4.10 -3.34 -3.42
CA ARG A 498 -4.09 -1.97 -2.93
C ARG A 498 -3.31 -1.89 -1.63
N ASN A 499 -2.42 -0.92 -1.58
CA ASN A 499 -1.64 -0.62 -0.39
C ASN A 499 -2.30 0.55 0.36
N THR A 500 -2.56 0.38 1.64
CA THR A 500 -3.18 1.41 2.50
C THR A 500 -2.49 1.48 3.86
N ILE A 501 -2.72 2.57 4.58
CA ILE A 501 -2.22 2.74 5.95
C ILE A 501 -3.40 3.11 6.84
N VAL A 502 -3.53 2.46 7.99
CA VAL A 502 -4.63 2.68 8.94
C VAL A 502 -4.07 2.90 10.35
N GLU A 503 -4.82 3.55 11.25
CA GLU A 503 -4.47 3.50 12.68
C GLU A 503 -4.63 2.08 13.20
N GLU A 504 -3.85 1.74 14.23
CA GLU A 504 -3.82 0.40 14.83
C GLU A 504 -5.22 -0.14 15.21
N ASN A 505 -6.11 0.75 15.65
CA ASN A 505 -7.47 0.41 16.11
C ASN A 505 -8.56 0.51 15.04
N MET A 506 -8.22 0.90 13.80
CA MET A 506 -9.20 1.04 12.71
C MET A 506 -9.34 -0.24 11.90
N ASP A 507 -10.52 -0.43 11.28
CA ASP A 507 -10.70 -1.50 10.32
C ASP A 507 -9.78 -1.26 9.12
N VAL A 508 -9.18 -2.34 8.62
CA VAL A 508 -8.28 -2.29 7.48
C VAL A 508 -8.99 -1.85 6.20
N TYR A 509 -10.31 -2.01 6.14
CA TYR A 509 -11.16 -1.68 5.00
C TYR A 509 -11.78 -0.28 5.05
N ASP A 510 -11.64 0.45 6.17
CA ASP A 510 -12.14 1.82 6.30
C ASP A 510 -11.38 2.80 5.39
N GLU A 511 -12.11 3.79 4.86
CA GLU A 511 -11.52 4.91 4.11
C GLU A 511 -10.92 5.94 5.07
N VAL A 512 -9.67 6.28 4.83
CA VAL A 512 -8.90 7.21 5.64
C VAL A 512 -8.95 8.60 5.00
N SER A 513 -9.21 9.65 5.79
CA SER A 513 -9.35 11.02 5.26
C SER A 513 -8.00 11.61 4.83
N SER A 514 -7.97 12.45 3.78
CA SER A 514 -6.73 13.10 3.31
C SER A 514 -5.97 13.91 4.36
N GLY A 515 -6.65 14.47 5.37
CA GLY A 515 -5.99 15.20 6.47
C GLY A 515 -5.26 14.29 7.47
N PHE A 516 -5.58 13.00 7.48
CA PHE A 516 -4.90 11.99 8.28
C PHE A 516 -3.52 11.64 7.73
N ASP A 517 -3.41 11.58 6.41
CA ASP A 517 -2.21 11.09 5.73
C ASP A 517 -0.99 11.98 5.97
N ALA A 518 -1.18 13.31 5.89
CA ALA A 518 -0.13 14.27 6.19
C ALA A 518 0.32 14.17 7.67
N GLN A 519 -0.62 14.05 8.60
CA GLN A 519 -0.33 13.94 10.03
C GLN A 519 0.43 12.63 10.36
N MET A 520 0.02 11.53 9.74
CA MET A 520 0.73 10.24 9.83
C MET A 520 2.14 10.37 9.28
N TYR A 521 2.28 10.96 8.11
CA TYR A 521 3.57 11.15 7.45
C TYR A 521 4.57 11.91 8.34
N PHE A 522 4.16 13.03 8.95
CA PHE A 522 5.02 13.74 9.90
C PHE A 522 5.31 12.95 11.18
N THR A 523 4.34 12.15 11.66
CA THR A 523 4.60 11.24 12.80
C THR A 523 5.75 10.30 12.47
N LEU A 524 5.69 9.62 11.31
CA LEU A 524 6.72 8.69 10.87
C LEU A 524 8.07 9.36 10.64
N LEU A 525 8.10 10.58 10.09
CA LEU A 525 9.34 11.34 9.92
C LEU A 525 9.96 11.75 11.26
N SER A 526 9.12 12.16 12.22
CA SER A 526 9.56 12.56 13.56
C SER A 526 10.11 11.40 14.39
N GLY A 527 9.71 10.17 14.08
CA GLY A 527 10.22 8.95 14.73
C GLY A 527 11.52 8.40 14.12
N GLU A 528 11.92 8.86 12.93
CA GLU A 528 13.14 8.38 12.27
C GLU A 528 14.39 8.95 12.96
N MET A 529 15.23 8.08 13.54
CA MET A 529 16.43 8.48 14.30
C MET A 529 17.74 8.09 13.62
N ARG A 530 17.70 7.21 12.62
CA ARG A 530 18.90 6.64 11.99
C ARG A 530 19.50 7.61 11.00
N ASP A 531 18.65 8.24 10.19
CA ASP A 531 19.09 9.28 9.27
C ASP A 531 19.09 10.66 9.97
N LYS A 532 20.29 11.23 10.07
CA LYS A 532 20.56 12.51 10.73
C LYS A 532 20.70 13.66 9.74
N GLY A 533 20.24 13.48 8.50
CA GLY A 533 20.20 14.51 7.49
C GLY A 533 19.19 15.63 7.79
N ILE A 534 19.28 16.70 6.99
CA ILE A 534 18.48 17.91 7.08
C ILE A 534 17.10 17.65 6.48
N TYR A 535 16.05 18.08 7.17
CA TYR A 535 14.69 18.05 6.66
C TYR A 535 14.30 19.40 6.05
N ILE A 536 13.82 19.38 4.81
CA ILE A 536 13.43 20.57 4.06
C ILE A 536 11.97 20.44 3.65
N ILE A 537 11.15 21.47 3.89
CA ILE A 537 9.74 21.44 3.52
C ILE A 537 9.22 22.79 3.05
N ASP A 538 8.45 22.77 1.96
CA ASP A 538 7.79 23.96 1.40
C ASP A 538 6.28 23.90 1.66
N GLN A 539 5.77 24.86 2.44
CA GLN A 539 4.36 25.06 2.77
C GLN A 539 3.68 23.81 3.35
N PRO A 540 4.13 23.31 4.51
CA PRO A 540 3.49 22.17 5.19
C PRO A 540 2.00 22.40 5.47
N GLU A 541 1.56 23.65 5.61
CA GLU A 541 0.19 24.03 5.97
C GLU A 541 -0.87 23.81 4.88
N ASP A 542 -0.49 23.75 3.59
CA ASP A 542 -1.46 23.84 2.47
C ASP A 542 -2.50 22.69 2.47
N HIS A 543 -2.18 21.57 3.13
CA HIS A 543 -2.98 20.33 3.09
C HIS A 543 -3.26 19.72 4.47
N ILE A 544 -3.02 20.48 5.54
CA ILE A 544 -3.29 20.03 6.91
C ILE A 544 -4.38 20.92 7.50
N SER A 545 -5.37 20.33 8.18
CA SER A 545 -6.36 21.12 8.90
C SER A 545 -5.71 21.94 10.02
N GLN A 546 -6.20 23.16 10.23
CA GLN A 546 -5.73 24.05 11.30
C GLN A 546 -5.75 23.40 12.69
N ARG A 547 -6.74 22.53 12.94
CA ARG A 547 -6.83 21.74 14.16
C ARG A 547 -5.70 20.72 14.27
N ALA A 548 -5.41 19.97 13.21
CA ALA A 548 -4.33 18.98 13.20
C ALA A 548 -2.94 19.64 13.31
N ILE A 549 -2.76 20.83 12.72
CA ILE A 549 -1.53 21.62 12.90
C ILE A 549 -1.31 21.87 14.39
N LYS A 550 -2.31 22.45 15.06
CA LYS A 550 -2.24 22.84 16.47
C LYS A 550 -2.08 21.65 17.42
N GLU A 551 -2.85 20.58 17.24
CA GLU A 551 -2.93 19.49 18.21
C GLU A 551 -1.80 18.46 18.08
N LYS A 552 -1.13 18.35 16.92
CA LYS A 552 -0.19 17.25 16.66
C LYS A 552 1.06 17.66 15.88
N VAL A 553 0.92 18.41 14.79
CA VAL A 553 2.04 18.64 13.86
C VAL A 553 3.10 19.56 14.47
N LEU A 554 2.71 20.59 15.23
CA LEU A 554 3.67 21.47 15.89
C LEU A 554 4.62 20.71 16.82
N ASP A 555 4.09 19.79 17.63
CA ASP A 555 4.92 18.97 18.53
C ASP A 555 5.87 18.04 17.76
N GLN A 556 5.43 17.50 16.62
CA GLN A 556 6.28 16.69 15.73
C GLN A 556 7.43 17.49 15.16
N PHE A 557 7.18 18.72 14.70
CA PHE A 557 8.23 19.62 14.23
C PHE A 557 9.19 20.01 15.35
N ARG A 558 8.68 20.26 16.56
CA ARG A 558 9.52 20.58 17.73
C ARG A 558 10.48 19.43 18.05
N ARG A 559 9.97 18.18 18.04
CA ARG A 559 10.80 16.97 18.21
C ARG A 559 11.83 16.81 17.10
N MET A 560 11.43 17.04 15.84
CA MET A 560 12.36 17.01 14.71
C MET A 560 13.47 18.04 14.88
N GLY A 561 13.15 19.27 15.29
CA GLY A 561 14.12 20.36 15.51
C GLY A 561 15.13 20.13 16.64
N GLN A 562 14.88 19.19 17.55
CA GLN A 562 15.84 18.76 18.57
C GLN A 562 16.83 17.70 18.04
N GLN A 563 16.47 17.01 16.96
CA GLN A 563 17.17 15.81 16.48
C GLN A 563 17.84 15.99 15.11
N ARG A 564 17.36 16.96 14.32
CA ARG A 564 17.87 17.36 13.02
C ARG A 564 17.55 18.81 12.74
N GLN A 565 18.31 19.40 11.82
CA GLN A 565 17.96 20.69 11.23
C GLN A 565 16.73 20.59 10.35
N VAL A 566 15.76 21.49 10.57
CA VAL A 566 14.59 21.66 9.71
C VAL A 566 14.66 23.03 9.05
N ILE A 567 14.53 23.07 7.74
CA ILE A 567 14.42 24.30 6.96
C ILE A 567 13.05 24.30 6.30
N MET A 568 12.16 25.17 6.76
CA MET A 568 10.80 25.26 6.24
C MET A 568 10.53 26.61 5.61
N VAL A 569 9.61 26.61 4.64
CA VAL A 569 8.95 27.80 4.13
C VAL A 569 7.50 27.73 4.57
N THR A 570 7.03 28.72 5.30
CA THR A 570 5.61 28.81 5.66
C THR A 570 5.09 30.23 5.49
N HIS A 571 3.78 30.36 5.30
CA HIS A 571 3.06 31.62 5.44
C HIS A 571 2.06 31.57 6.59
N ASN A 572 2.00 30.45 7.32
CA ASN A 572 1.12 30.26 8.46
C ASN A 572 1.84 30.68 9.76
N PRO A 573 1.38 31.76 10.45
CA PRO A 573 2.00 32.25 11.68
C PRO A 573 2.07 31.22 12.81
N GLN A 574 1.22 30.18 12.79
CA GLN A 574 1.25 29.13 13.81
C GLN A 574 2.58 28.37 13.81
N PHE A 575 3.13 28.05 12.63
CA PHE A 575 4.43 27.39 12.51
C PHE A 575 5.60 28.29 12.93
N ILE A 576 5.39 29.60 13.01
CA ILE A 576 6.42 30.56 13.41
C ILE A 576 6.33 30.79 14.92
N VAL A 577 5.15 31.19 15.38
CA VAL A 577 4.92 31.68 16.75
C VAL A 577 4.74 30.52 17.72
N ASN A 578 3.92 29.52 17.39
CA ASN A 578 3.60 28.43 18.33
C ASN A 578 4.69 27.35 18.35
N LEU A 579 5.36 27.14 17.21
CA LEU A 579 6.50 26.25 17.15
C LEU A 579 7.73 26.86 17.85
N ASP A 580 7.75 28.19 17.93
CA ASP A 580 8.83 28.97 18.51
C ASP A 580 10.16 28.71 17.79
N VAL A 581 10.17 29.02 16.49
CA VAL A 581 11.29 28.72 15.58
C VAL A 581 12.58 29.40 16.03
N ASP A 582 13.71 28.72 15.80
CA ASP A 582 15.00 29.20 16.29
C ASP A 582 15.55 30.36 15.46
N ASN A 583 15.21 30.40 14.18
CA ASN A 583 15.64 31.42 13.25
C ASN A 583 14.52 31.71 12.26
N VAL A 584 14.24 33.00 12.06
CA VAL A 584 13.33 33.50 11.03
C VAL A 584 14.15 34.22 9.97
N ILE A 585 14.03 33.78 8.73
CA ILE A 585 14.67 34.35 7.56
C ILE A 585 13.60 35.09 6.77
N TYR A 586 13.65 36.41 6.80
CA TYR A 586 12.70 37.27 6.12
C TYR A 586 13.23 37.69 4.74
N LEU A 587 12.55 37.23 3.70
CA LEU A 587 12.75 37.66 2.32
C LEU A 587 11.84 38.85 2.03
N SER A 588 12.42 39.95 1.59
CA SER A 588 11.68 41.18 1.28
C SER A 588 12.21 41.87 0.03
N LYS A 589 11.39 42.78 -0.51
CA LYS A 589 11.76 43.60 -1.66
C LYS A 589 11.43 45.06 -1.40
N ASN A 590 12.44 45.83 -1.04
CA ASN A 590 12.33 47.26 -0.78
C ASN A 590 12.85 48.05 -1.98
N ASN A 591 12.02 48.94 -2.55
CA ASN A 591 12.36 49.78 -3.70
C ASN A 591 12.94 49.01 -4.91
N GLY A 592 12.43 47.80 -5.16
CA GLY A 592 12.90 46.94 -6.25
C GLY A 592 14.17 46.14 -5.96
N LYS A 593 14.80 46.35 -4.80
CA LYS A 593 15.98 45.61 -4.34
C LYS A 593 15.58 44.44 -3.44
N PHE A 594 16.13 43.27 -3.72
CA PHE A 594 15.93 42.07 -2.91
C PHE A 594 16.77 42.17 -1.64
N THR A 595 16.19 41.84 -0.49
CA THR A 595 16.84 41.88 0.81
C THR A 595 16.49 40.64 1.62
N ILE A 596 17.50 40.08 2.29
CA ILE A 596 17.35 38.95 3.20
C ILE A 596 17.80 39.38 4.58
N GLN A 597 16.98 39.10 5.59
CA GLN A 597 17.30 39.34 6.99
C GLN A 597 17.14 38.04 7.76
N SER A 598 18.06 37.76 8.67
CA SER A 598 17.96 36.62 9.60
C SER A 598 17.80 37.15 11.02
N GLY A 599 17.00 36.44 11.81
CA GLY A 599 16.83 36.73 13.23
C GLY A 599 17.89 36.09 14.14
N ALA A 600 18.78 35.24 13.59
CA ALA A 600 19.84 34.53 14.32
C ALA A 600 21.13 35.34 14.50
#